data_AF-A0A409XEF7-F1
#
_entry.id   AF-A0A409XEF7-F1
#
_cell.length_a   1.000
_cell.length_b   1.000
_cell.length_c   1.000
_cell.angle_alpha   90.00
_cell.angle_beta   90.00
_cell.angle_gamma   90.00
#
_symmetry.space_group_name_H-M   'P 1'
#
loop_
_entity.id
_entity.type
_entity.pdbx_description
1 polymer ?
#
loop_
_entity_poly.entity_id
_entity_poly.type
_entity_poly.pdbx_seq_one_letter_code
_entity_poly.pdbx_strand_id
1 'polypeptide(L)'
;MIMAKEAWHSITAETIQHCWYHTQTQLLADSSNDLPFLDPGAWEILHQFASTDMTLPVAEEKLMTYLGNCYNNKDWCPALKSVMYAEGDVVKAHESLWKFSKICEHPKLIIKLPAHPPQAVAIEENLLKLVETLKSWNRVFGPLPSIEDLVNPAEESQEAEDSPFAFPEGDHEIIDQVVYKGQVNGWVIYEDEDSDDEEAQDPDADLTCCDDIELTERLEHLTLRWKPNAPLTLGLTCHLQDFCGSLCWEESLNAKQTTIDMPTKQCAVHKTQINQSNEVRQATSQ
;
A
#
# COMPACT_ATOMS: atom_id res chain seq x y z
N MET A 1 -4.54 16.90 15.44
CA MET A 1 -3.64 15.80 15.01
C MET A 1 -2.22 16.29 14.63
N ILE A 2 -1.74 17.41 15.19
CA ILE A 2 -0.43 18.03 14.82
C ILE A 2 0.75 17.34 15.54
N MET A 3 0.58 16.97 16.82
CA MET A 3 1.64 16.33 17.61
C MET A 3 2.06 14.95 17.07
N ALA A 4 1.16 14.20 16.45
CA ALA A 4 1.50 12.90 15.86
C ALA A 4 2.40 13.03 14.62
N LYS A 5 2.19 14.08 13.80
CA LYS A 5 3.05 14.35 12.63
C LYS A 5 4.43 14.81 13.05
N GLU A 6 4.52 15.72 14.03
CA GLU A 6 5.81 16.18 14.56
C GLU A 6 6.61 15.03 15.20
N ALA A 7 5.93 14.15 15.95
CA ALA A 7 6.55 12.95 16.49
C ALA A 7 7.09 12.04 15.38
N TRP A 8 6.32 11.79 14.32
CA TRP A 8 6.76 10.98 13.18
C TRP A 8 7.97 11.60 12.45
N HIS A 9 7.98 12.90 12.21
CA HIS A 9 9.10 13.59 11.56
C HIS A 9 10.37 13.65 12.40
N SER A 10 10.27 13.46 13.73
CA SER A 10 11.42 13.37 14.63
C SER A 10 12.07 11.98 14.65
N ILE A 11 11.45 10.97 14.03
CA ILE A 11 12.03 9.64 13.89
C ILE A 11 13.12 9.71 12.82
N THR A 12 14.38 9.60 13.25
CA THR A 12 15.52 9.50 12.35
C THR A 12 15.84 8.03 12.07
N ALA A 13 16.68 7.78 11.04
CA ALA A 13 17.22 6.46 10.77
C ALA A 13 17.98 5.88 11.99
N GLU A 14 18.64 6.72 12.79
CA GLU A 14 19.29 6.31 14.05
C GLU A 14 18.26 5.88 15.10
N THR A 15 17.12 6.57 15.23
CA THR A 15 16.05 6.16 16.14
C THR A 15 15.47 4.81 15.73
N ILE A 16 15.28 4.58 14.43
CA ILE A 16 14.81 3.28 13.89
C ILE A 16 15.84 2.19 14.16
N GLN A 17 17.11 2.46 13.89
CA GLN A 17 18.21 1.51 14.14
C GLN A 17 18.33 1.20 15.64
N HIS A 18 18.19 2.19 16.51
CA HIS A 18 18.22 2.01 17.95
C HIS A 18 17.00 1.20 18.42
N CYS A 19 15.81 1.47 17.88
CA CYS A 19 14.62 0.65 18.11
C CYS A 19 14.88 -0.80 17.71
N TRP A 20 15.42 -1.07 16.51
CA TRP A 20 15.73 -2.42 16.04
C TRP A 20 16.77 -3.14 16.90
N TYR A 21 17.80 -2.41 17.36
CA TYR A 21 18.80 -2.95 18.28
C TYR A 21 18.17 -3.33 19.62
N HIS A 22 17.27 -2.49 20.13
CA HIS A 22 16.63 -2.67 21.43
C HIS A 22 15.55 -3.75 21.42
N THR A 23 14.82 -3.91 20.31
CA THR A 23 13.84 -4.99 20.12
C THR A 23 14.48 -6.31 19.71
N GLN A 24 15.80 -6.33 19.46
CA GLN A 24 16.54 -7.48 18.92
C GLN A 24 15.94 -8.03 17.61
N THR A 25 15.23 -7.17 16.85
CA THR A 25 14.76 -7.49 15.51
C THR A 25 15.94 -7.42 14.55
N GLN A 26 16.76 -8.46 14.57
CA GLN A 26 17.81 -8.62 13.56
C GLN A 26 17.16 -9.04 12.25
N LEU A 27 17.47 -8.33 11.16
CA LEU A 27 17.38 -8.92 9.83
C LEU A 27 18.28 -10.15 9.86
N LEU A 28 17.69 -11.33 9.71
CA LEU A 28 18.46 -12.56 9.69
C LEU A 28 19.23 -12.62 8.35
N ALA A 29 20.40 -11.96 8.30
CA ALA A 29 21.25 -11.94 7.11
C ALA A 29 21.87 -13.31 6.81
N ASP A 30 21.81 -14.25 7.75
CA ASP A 30 22.57 -15.51 7.68
C ASP A 30 21.74 -16.77 7.36
N SER A 31 20.41 -16.69 7.17
CA SER A 31 19.63 -17.83 6.60
C SER A 31 19.14 -17.53 5.19
N SER A 32 20.04 -17.01 4.35
CA SER A 32 19.80 -16.82 2.90
C SER A 32 19.36 -18.10 2.16
N ASN A 33 19.37 -19.28 2.81
CA ASN A 33 19.07 -20.56 2.18
C ASN A 33 17.69 -21.14 2.53
N ASP A 34 16.91 -20.54 3.43
CA ASP A 34 15.68 -21.18 3.95
C ASP A 34 14.38 -20.62 3.37
N LEU A 35 14.45 -19.61 2.49
CA LEU A 35 13.26 -19.08 1.83
C LEU A 35 13.23 -19.55 0.37
N PRO A 36 12.39 -20.55 0.02
CA PRO A 36 12.31 -21.10 -1.34
C PRO A 36 11.92 -20.03 -2.38
N PHE A 37 11.30 -18.94 -1.95
CA PHE A 37 10.87 -17.82 -2.80
C PHE A 37 12.01 -16.94 -3.32
N LEU A 38 13.21 -17.03 -2.74
CA LEU A 38 14.39 -16.30 -3.24
C LEU A 38 15.10 -17.07 -4.36
N ASP A 39 14.68 -18.30 -4.66
CA ASP A 39 15.30 -19.12 -5.69
C ASP A 39 14.81 -18.69 -7.08
N PRO A 40 15.66 -18.08 -7.93
CA PRO A 40 15.28 -17.67 -9.27
C PRO A 40 14.86 -18.87 -10.14
N GLY A 41 15.39 -20.06 -9.87
CA GLY A 41 15.05 -21.26 -10.64
C GLY A 41 13.63 -21.75 -10.37
N ALA A 42 13.09 -21.53 -9.16
CA ALA A 42 11.71 -21.87 -8.86
C ALA A 42 10.73 -20.94 -9.61
N TRP A 43 11.06 -19.64 -9.70
CA TRP A 43 10.29 -18.69 -10.51
C TRP A 43 10.36 -18.99 -12.01
N GLU A 44 11.51 -19.44 -12.51
CA GLU A 44 11.66 -19.88 -13.91
C GLU A 44 10.70 -21.03 -14.25
N ILE A 45 10.50 -21.98 -13.33
CA ILE A 45 9.52 -23.07 -13.51
C ILE A 45 8.10 -22.52 -13.63
N LEU A 46 7.75 -21.48 -12.87
CA LEU A 46 6.43 -20.81 -12.99
C LEU A 46 6.30 -20.02 -14.28
N HIS A 47 7.36 -19.37 -14.75
CA HIS A 47 7.37 -18.72 -16.07
C HIS A 47 7.21 -19.72 -17.21
N GLN A 48 7.81 -20.91 -17.09
CA GLN A 48 7.58 -22.01 -18.03
C GLN A 48 6.15 -22.51 -17.98
N PHE A 49 5.53 -22.58 -16.78
CA PHE A 49 4.11 -22.92 -16.63
C PHE A 49 3.20 -21.89 -17.28
N ALA A 50 3.50 -20.60 -17.16
CA ALA A 50 2.75 -19.54 -17.83
C ALA A 50 2.90 -19.53 -19.37
N SER A 51 4.03 -20.03 -19.89
CA SER A 51 4.36 -19.99 -21.33
C SER A 51 4.02 -21.27 -22.08
N THR A 52 3.91 -22.40 -21.38
CA THR A 52 3.77 -23.74 -21.98
C THR A 52 2.41 -24.32 -21.63
N ASP A 53 1.86 -25.17 -22.50
CA ASP A 53 0.62 -25.93 -22.27
C ASP A 53 0.82 -27.10 -21.27
N MET A 54 1.52 -26.84 -20.17
CA MET A 54 1.73 -27.82 -19.11
C MET A 54 0.61 -27.73 -18.09
N THR A 55 0.16 -28.87 -17.57
CA THR A 55 -0.92 -28.91 -16.57
C THR A 55 -0.40 -28.58 -15.17
N LEU A 56 -1.28 -28.04 -14.31
CA LEU A 56 -0.94 -27.69 -12.92
C LEU A 56 -0.21 -28.82 -12.16
N PRO A 57 -0.63 -30.10 -12.21
CA PRO A 57 0.06 -31.17 -11.49
C PRO A 57 1.51 -31.36 -11.95
N VAL A 58 1.80 -31.13 -13.24
CA VAL A 58 3.16 -31.25 -13.79
C VAL A 58 4.02 -30.07 -13.33
N ALA A 59 3.45 -28.87 -13.23
CA ALA A 59 4.16 -27.70 -12.72
C ALA A 59 4.49 -27.85 -11.23
N GLU A 60 3.54 -28.34 -10.43
CA GLU A 60 3.75 -28.65 -9.02
C GLU A 60 4.81 -29.73 -8.81
N GLU A 61 4.78 -30.83 -9.59
CA GLU A 61 5.78 -31.89 -9.51
C GLU A 61 7.19 -31.37 -9.85
N LYS A 62 7.32 -30.49 -10.86
CA LYS A 62 8.61 -29.85 -11.18
C LYS A 62 9.10 -28.96 -10.04
N LEU A 63 8.22 -28.13 -9.46
CA LEU A 63 8.56 -27.28 -8.32
C LEU A 63 8.98 -28.11 -7.10
N MET A 64 8.23 -29.16 -6.80
CA MET A 64 8.52 -30.08 -5.70
C MET A 64 9.85 -30.82 -5.89
N THR A 65 10.13 -31.26 -7.13
CA THR A 65 11.40 -31.93 -7.47
C THR A 65 12.58 -30.97 -7.38
N TYR A 66 12.38 -29.71 -7.77
CA TYR A 66 13.44 -28.69 -7.76
C TYR A 66 13.76 -28.20 -6.34
N LEU A 67 12.73 -27.88 -5.54
CA LEU A 67 12.88 -27.34 -4.18
C LEU A 67 13.05 -28.42 -3.10
N GLY A 68 12.67 -29.67 -3.39
CA GLY A 68 12.78 -30.80 -2.47
C GLY A 68 12.04 -30.53 -1.15
N ASN A 69 12.78 -30.60 -0.04
CA ASN A 69 12.24 -30.39 1.31
C ASN A 69 11.83 -28.94 1.60
N CYS A 70 12.24 -27.99 0.76
CA CYS A 70 11.88 -26.58 0.91
C CYS A 70 10.55 -26.24 0.23
N TYR A 71 9.90 -27.18 -0.46
CA TYR A 71 8.60 -26.94 -1.09
C TYR A 71 7.47 -26.93 -0.05
N ASN A 72 6.75 -25.81 0.03
CA ASN A 72 5.52 -25.68 0.79
C ASN A 72 4.39 -25.25 -0.14
N ASN A 73 3.35 -26.07 -0.31
CA ASN A 73 2.25 -25.76 -1.21
C ASN A 73 1.50 -24.46 -0.81
N LYS A 74 1.35 -24.17 0.48
CA LYS A 74 0.65 -22.95 0.94
C LYS A 74 1.32 -21.66 0.44
N ASP A 75 2.63 -21.73 0.31
CA ASP A 75 3.50 -20.63 -0.06
C ASP A 75 3.44 -20.36 -1.58
N TRP A 76 3.40 -21.42 -2.40
CA TRP A 76 3.40 -21.32 -3.87
C TRP A 76 2.00 -21.29 -4.50
N CYS A 77 0.97 -21.71 -3.77
CA CYS A 77 -0.42 -21.77 -4.25
C CYS A 77 -0.96 -20.43 -4.78
N PRO A 78 -0.69 -19.26 -4.15
CA PRO A 78 -1.12 -17.98 -4.70
C PRO A 78 -0.55 -17.67 -6.09
N ALA A 79 0.74 -17.95 -6.30
CA ALA A 79 1.39 -17.73 -7.60
C ALA A 79 0.84 -18.68 -8.67
N LEU A 80 0.69 -19.97 -8.33
CA LEU A 80 0.10 -20.98 -9.22
C LEU A 80 -1.34 -20.63 -9.61
N LYS A 81 -2.17 -20.24 -8.64
CA LYS A 81 -3.54 -19.77 -8.89
C LYS A 81 -3.56 -18.55 -9.78
N SER A 82 -2.66 -17.59 -9.59
CA SER A 82 -2.62 -16.39 -10.43
C SER A 82 -2.33 -16.71 -11.89
N VAL A 83 -1.46 -17.70 -12.17
CA VAL A 83 -1.23 -18.16 -13.54
C VAL A 83 -2.48 -18.82 -14.11
N MET A 84 -3.18 -19.63 -13.31
CA MET A 84 -4.44 -20.25 -13.72
C MET A 84 -5.55 -19.22 -13.98
N TYR A 85 -5.67 -18.17 -13.18
CA TYR A 85 -6.67 -17.13 -13.41
C TYR A 85 -6.39 -16.27 -14.64
N ALA A 86 -5.16 -16.28 -15.15
CA ALA A 86 -4.76 -15.64 -16.39
C ALA A 86 -4.89 -16.56 -17.61
N GLU A 87 -5.64 -17.66 -17.51
CA GLU A 87 -5.79 -18.69 -18.56
C GLU A 87 -5.97 -18.09 -19.96
N GLY A 88 -5.02 -18.40 -20.85
CA GLY A 88 -5.00 -17.92 -22.24
C GLY A 88 -4.30 -16.57 -22.47
N ASP A 89 -3.92 -15.84 -21.42
CA ASP A 89 -3.17 -14.59 -21.49
C ASP A 89 -1.79 -14.72 -20.84
N VAL A 90 -0.81 -15.04 -21.69
CA VAL A 90 0.59 -15.20 -21.28
C VAL A 90 1.15 -13.89 -20.70
N VAL A 91 0.74 -12.72 -21.20
CA VAL A 91 1.25 -11.43 -20.75
C VAL A 91 0.79 -11.16 -19.33
N LYS A 92 -0.51 -11.33 -19.06
CA LYS A 92 -1.10 -11.17 -17.74
C LYS A 92 -0.52 -12.15 -16.72
N ALA A 93 -0.29 -13.40 -17.12
CA ALA A 93 0.34 -14.40 -16.26
C ALA A 93 1.77 -14.00 -15.84
N HIS A 94 2.58 -13.51 -16.78
CA HIS A 94 3.95 -13.06 -16.50
C HIS A 94 3.99 -11.81 -15.62
N GLU A 95 3.09 -10.85 -15.86
CA GLU A 95 2.98 -9.65 -15.05
C GLU A 95 2.64 -9.98 -13.59
N SER A 96 1.70 -10.89 -13.37
CA SER A 96 1.38 -11.38 -12.03
C SER A 96 2.57 -12.06 -11.35
N LEU A 97 3.29 -12.94 -12.06
CA LEU A 97 4.48 -13.60 -11.50
C LEU A 97 5.57 -12.59 -11.12
N TRP A 98 5.77 -11.55 -11.93
CA TRP A 98 6.72 -10.48 -11.62
C TRP A 98 6.31 -9.66 -10.39
N LYS A 99 5.01 -9.42 -10.20
CA LYS A 99 4.50 -8.78 -8.96
C LYS A 99 4.85 -9.63 -7.74
N PHE A 100 4.65 -10.95 -7.81
CA PHE A 100 5.01 -11.84 -6.71
C PHE A 100 6.52 -11.91 -6.47
N SER A 101 7.35 -11.98 -7.53
CA SER A 101 8.80 -12.00 -7.37
C SER A 101 9.31 -10.74 -6.67
N LYS A 102 8.78 -9.56 -7.03
CA LYS A 102 9.11 -8.29 -6.38
C LYS A 102 8.71 -8.25 -4.90
N ILE A 103 7.55 -8.79 -4.54
CA ILE A 103 7.14 -8.88 -3.14
C ILE A 103 8.14 -9.74 -2.34
N CYS A 104 8.69 -10.78 -2.96
CA CYS A 104 9.69 -11.66 -2.36
C CYS A 104 11.11 -11.08 -2.33
N GLU A 105 11.43 -10.09 -3.18
CA GLU A 105 12.70 -9.34 -3.12
C GLU A 105 12.77 -8.44 -1.87
N HIS A 106 11.64 -8.12 -1.25
CA HIS A 106 11.64 -7.42 0.02
C HIS A 106 11.99 -8.38 1.17
N PRO A 107 13.00 -8.06 1.99
CA PRO A 107 13.35 -8.89 3.13
C PRO A 107 12.15 -9.01 4.05
N LYS A 108 11.56 -10.22 4.11
CA LYS A 108 10.45 -10.51 5.01
C LYS A 108 10.94 -10.27 6.44
N LEU A 109 10.48 -9.19 7.05
CA LEU A 109 10.81 -8.85 8.42
C LEU A 109 10.17 -9.90 9.33
N ILE A 110 10.94 -10.93 9.68
CA ILE A 110 10.55 -11.87 10.74
C ILE A 110 10.84 -11.15 12.06
N ILE A 111 9.82 -10.51 12.61
CA ILE A 111 9.90 -9.91 13.95
C ILE A 111 9.90 -11.07 14.95
N LYS A 112 11.10 -11.49 15.36
CA LYS A 112 11.25 -12.36 16.53
C LYS A 112 11.02 -11.49 17.76
N LEU A 113 9.78 -11.49 18.25
CA LEU A 113 9.49 -10.88 19.55
C LEU A 113 10.20 -11.72 20.62
N PRO A 114 11.06 -11.13 21.47
CA PRO A 114 11.61 -11.84 22.61
C PRO A 114 10.44 -12.27 23.51
N ALA A 115 10.43 -13.55 23.92
CA ALA A 115 9.34 -14.14 24.72
C ALA A 115 9.08 -13.37 26.03
N HIS A 116 10.09 -12.66 26.55
CA HIS A 116 9.95 -11.79 27.70
C HIS A 116 11.03 -10.69 27.63
N PRO A 117 10.68 -9.43 27.29
CA PRO A 117 11.68 -8.38 27.24
C PRO A 117 12.18 -8.09 28.68
N PRO A 118 13.49 -7.86 28.91
CA PRO A 118 14.04 -7.63 30.26
C PRO A 118 13.37 -6.47 31.00
N GLN A 119 12.91 -5.47 30.23
CA GLN A 119 12.16 -4.33 30.76
C GLN A 119 10.80 -4.73 31.36
N ALA A 120 10.13 -5.76 30.83
CA ALA A 120 8.87 -6.25 31.39
C ALA A 120 9.09 -6.84 32.79
N VAL A 121 10.15 -7.63 32.98
CA VAL A 121 10.50 -8.22 34.29
C VAL A 121 10.72 -7.12 35.35
N ALA A 122 11.48 -6.08 34.99
CA ALA A 122 11.75 -4.97 35.92
C ALA A 122 10.49 -4.17 36.28
N ILE A 123 9.57 -3.98 35.31
CA ILE A 123 8.30 -3.29 35.53
C ILE A 123 7.36 -4.14 36.40
N GLU A 124 7.27 -5.44 36.13
CA GLU A 124 6.49 -6.41 36.89
C GLU A 124 6.92 -6.47 38.37
N GLU A 125 8.23 -6.57 38.62
CA GLU A 125 8.78 -6.54 39.98
C GLU A 125 8.47 -5.22 40.71
N ASN A 126 8.52 -4.09 40.00
CA ASN A 126 8.21 -2.79 40.58
C ASN A 126 6.72 -2.67 40.90
N LEU A 127 5.85 -3.14 39.99
CA LEU A 127 4.41 -3.19 40.21
C LEU A 127 4.06 -4.02 41.46
N LEU A 128 4.64 -5.22 41.60
CA LEU A 128 4.42 -6.07 42.78
C LEU A 128 4.89 -5.38 44.08
N LYS A 129 6.04 -4.70 44.08
CA LYS A 129 6.50 -3.93 45.24
C LYS A 129 5.55 -2.79 45.62
N LEU A 130 4.97 -2.11 44.64
CA LEU A 130 3.97 -1.06 44.88
C LEU A 130 2.68 -1.66 45.48
N VAL A 131 2.22 -2.80 44.99
CA VAL A 131 1.05 -3.51 45.52
C VAL A 131 1.30 -3.98 46.97
N GLU A 132 2.48 -4.50 47.28
CA GLU A 132 2.88 -4.83 48.65
C GLU A 132 2.88 -3.60 49.57
N THR A 133 3.37 -2.47 49.07
CA THR A 133 3.37 -1.19 49.80
C THR A 133 1.93 -0.74 50.09
N LEU A 134 1.04 -0.81 49.09
CA LEU A 134 -0.38 -0.49 49.26
C LEU A 134 -1.07 -1.42 50.27
N LYS A 135 -0.72 -2.70 50.27
CA LYS A 135 -1.20 -3.65 51.28
C LYS A 135 -0.71 -3.31 52.68
N SER A 136 0.56 -2.90 52.83
CA SER A 136 1.10 -2.48 54.13
C SER A 136 0.36 -1.28 54.73
N TRP A 137 -0.26 -0.45 53.88
CA TRP A 137 -1.10 0.68 54.27
C TRP A 137 -2.57 0.31 54.49
N ASN A 138 -2.92 -0.98 54.44
CA ASN A 138 -4.30 -1.50 54.51
C ASN A 138 -5.23 -0.91 53.42
N ARG A 139 -4.70 -0.59 52.23
CA ARG A 139 -5.50 -0.12 51.09
C ARG A 139 -6.00 -1.24 50.18
N VAL A 140 -5.42 -2.44 50.30
CA VAL A 140 -5.83 -3.65 49.57
C VAL A 140 -6.26 -4.68 50.60
N PHE A 141 -7.48 -5.19 50.47
CA PHE A 141 -8.03 -6.20 51.37
C PHE A 141 -7.93 -7.59 50.73
N GLY A 142 -7.54 -8.60 51.52
CA GLY A 142 -7.46 -9.98 51.06
C GLY A 142 -6.06 -10.47 50.62
N PRO A 143 -6.00 -11.62 49.91
CA PRO A 143 -4.78 -12.14 49.30
C PRO A 143 -4.16 -11.13 48.31
N LEU A 144 -2.85 -11.21 48.09
CA LEU A 144 -2.25 -10.40 47.01
C LEU A 144 -2.75 -10.95 45.66
N PRO A 145 -3.30 -10.11 44.77
CA PRO A 145 -3.58 -10.52 43.40
C PRO A 145 -2.26 -10.78 42.66
N SER A 146 -2.26 -11.73 41.73
CA SER A 146 -1.12 -11.96 40.85
C SER A 146 -1.00 -10.84 39.79
N ILE A 147 0.13 -10.77 39.08
CA ILE A 147 0.28 -9.83 37.96
C ILE A 147 -0.79 -10.07 36.90
N GLU A 148 -1.09 -11.34 36.62
CA GLU A 148 -2.13 -11.70 35.67
C GLU A 148 -3.50 -11.19 36.13
N ASP A 149 -3.83 -11.35 37.41
CA ASP A 149 -5.10 -10.84 37.97
C ASP A 149 -5.17 -9.31 37.98
N LEU A 150 -4.02 -8.61 37.99
CA LEU A 150 -3.93 -7.15 37.96
C LEU A 150 -4.04 -6.59 36.55
N VAL A 151 -3.48 -7.29 35.56
CA VAL A 151 -3.50 -6.89 34.15
C VAL A 151 -4.79 -7.33 33.47
N ASN A 152 -5.32 -8.49 33.86
CA ASN A 152 -6.55 -9.10 33.37
C ASN A 152 -7.49 -9.39 34.55
N PRO A 153 -8.10 -8.37 35.16
CA PRO A 153 -8.99 -8.55 36.29
C PRO A 153 -10.19 -9.43 35.89
N ALA A 154 -10.57 -10.34 36.80
CA ALA A 154 -11.69 -11.24 36.58
C ALA A 154 -13.00 -10.48 36.34
N GLU A 155 -13.12 -9.27 36.90
CA GLU A 155 -14.24 -8.37 36.70
C GLU A 155 -14.38 -7.88 35.24
N GLU A 156 -13.28 -7.68 34.51
CA GLU A 156 -13.32 -7.36 33.07
C GLU A 156 -13.62 -8.61 32.23
N SER A 157 -13.22 -9.79 32.69
CA SER A 157 -13.58 -11.05 32.02
C SER A 157 -15.04 -11.49 32.28
N GLN A 158 -15.66 -10.93 33.32
CA GLN A 158 -17.04 -11.17 33.72
C GLN A 158 -17.93 -9.97 33.38
N GLU A 159 -17.71 -9.34 32.22
CA GLU A 159 -18.73 -8.45 31.66
C GLU A 159 -20.07 -9.19 31.70
N ALA A 160 -21.01 -8.65 32.49
CA ALA A 160 -22.30 -9.25 32.66
C ALA A 160 -22.97 -9.36 31.28
N GLU A 161 -23.67 -10.47 31.02
CA GLU A 161 -24.51 -10.61 29.82
C GLU A 161 -25.50 -9.42 29.65
N ASP A 162 -25.79 -8.71 30.74
CA ASP A 162 -26.63 -7.51 30.77
C ASP A 162 -25.86 -6.18 30.57
N SER A 163 -24.60 -6.21 30.15
CA SER A 163 -23.85 -4.98 29.82
C SER A 163 -24.55 -4.24 28.67
N PRO A 164 -24.74 -2.91 28.75
CA PRO A 164 -25.23 -2.11 27.61
C PRO A 164 -24.30 -2.15 26.38
N PHE A 165 -23.11 -2.73 26.57
CA PHE A 165 -22.07 -2.95 25.55
C PHE A 165 -21.81 -4.44 25.31
N ALA A 166 -22.68 -5.33 25.83
CA ALA A 166 -22.71 -6.70 25.37
C ALA A 166 -23.32 -6.70 23.97
N PHE A 167 -22.54 -7.11 22.98
CA PHE A 167 -22.97 -7.28 21.60
C PHE A 167 -23.02 -8.77 21.29
N PRO A 168 -24.06 -9.50 21.75
CA PRO A 168 -24.16 -10.95 21.55
C PRO A 168 -24.20 -11.36 20.08
N GLU A 169 -24.63 -10.47 19.17
CA GLU A 169 -24.62 -10.72 17.72
C GLU A 169 -23.30 -10.29 17.04
N GLY A 170 -22.33 -9.81 17.83
CA GLY A 170 -21.00 -9.42 17.38
C GLY A 170 -20.99 -8.09 16.63
N ASP A 171 -20.20 -8.03 15.56
CA ASP A 171 -19.89 -6.79 14.84
C ASP A 171 -21.13 -6.13 14.23
N HIS A 172 -22.15 -6.91 13.81
CA HIS A 172 -23.37 -6.37 13.20
C HIS A 172 -24.17 -5.49 14.16
N GLU A 173 -24.31 -5.90 15.42
CA GLU A 173 -25.06 -5.14 16.43
C GLU A 173 -24.31 -3.86 16.84
N ILE A 174 -22.97 -3.90 16.80
CA ILE A 174 -22.11 -2.72 16.99
C ILE A 174 -22.35 -1.73 15.86
N ILE A 175 -22.32 -2.20 14.61
CA ILE A 175 -22.54 -1.38 13.41
C ILE A 175 -23.93 -0.73 13.49
N ASP A 176 -24.98 -1.52 13.74
CA ASP A 176 -26.35 -1.01 13.84
C ASP A 176 -26.50 0.05 14.94
N GLN A 177 -25.89 -0.16 16.11
CA GLN A 177 -25.94 0.80 17.20
C GLN A 177 -25.18 2.10 16.87
N VAL A 178 -24.06 2.01 16.15
CA VAL A 178 -23.28 3.16 15.69
C VAL A 178 -24.04 3.93 14.61
N VAL A 179 -24.65 3.25 13.64
CA VAL A 179 -25.51 3.85 12.60
C VAL A 179 -26.70 4.57 13.22
N TYR A 180 -27.39 3.93 14.17
CA TYR A 180 -28.50 4.55 14.88
C TYR A 180 -28.09 5.81 15.66
N LYS A 181 -26.98 5.75 16.43
CA LYS A 181 -26.45 6.93 17.15
C LYS A 181 -25.99 8.03 16.18
N GLY A 182 -25.43 7.66 15.03
CA GLY A 182 -25.05 8.58 13.97
C GLY A 182 -26.27 9.35 13.44
N GLN A 183 -27.34 8.65 13.07
CA GLN A 183 -28.57 9.25 12.57
C GLN A 183 -29.25 10.18 13.59
N VAL A 184 -29.31 9.77 14.87
CA VAL A 184 -29.91 10.59 15.94
C VAL A 184 -29.09 11.86 16.20
N ASN A 185 -27.77 11.79 16.07
CA ASN A 185 -26.87 12.93 16.31
C ASN A 185 -26.57 13.75 15.04
N GLY A 186 -27.17 13.41 13.90
CA GLY A 186 -26.97 14.11 12.63
C GLY A 186 -25.64 13.82 11.93
N TRP A 187 -24.97 12.73 12.27
CA TRP A 187 -23.80 12.21 11.54
C TRP A 187 -24.30 11.34 10.38
N VAL A 188 -23.93 11.70 9.15
CA VAL A 188 -24.16 10.85 7.96
C VAL A 188 -23.06 9.79 7.92
N ILE A 189 -23.38 8.56 8.33
CA ILE A 189 -22.50 7.42 8.13
C ILE A 189 -22.79 6.93 6.71
N TYR A 190 -21.82 7.08 5.81
CA TYR A 190 -21.88 6.46 4.51
C TYR A 190 -21.52 4.99 4.72
N GLU A 191 -22.48 4.10 4.48
CA GLU A 191 -22.16 2.71 4.23
C GLU A 191 -21.39 2.70 2.91
N ASP A 192 -20.09 2.39 2.96
CA ASP A 192 -19.35 2.02 1.76
C ASP A 192 -19.97 0.71 1.29
N GLU A 193 -21.00 0.82 0.44
CA GLU A 193 -21.39 -0.28 -0.43
C GLU A 193 -20.14 -0.63 -1.22
N ASP A 194 -19.67 -1.88 -1.11
CA ASP A 194 -18.68 -2.48 -2.01
C ASP A 194 -19.25 -2.41 -3.44
N SER A 195 -19.14 -1.24 -4.04
CA SER A 195 -19.38 -0.96 -5.44
C SER A 195 -18.09 -1.36 -6.15
N ASP A 196 -18.10 -2.57 -6.68
CA ASP A 196 -17.11 -3.12 -7.61
C ASP A 196 -17.10 -2.36 -8.97
N ASP A 197 -17.49 -1.08 -8.99
CA ASP A 197 -17.50 -0.20 -10.16
C ASP A 197 -17.34 1.27 -9.73
N GLU A 198 -16.23 1.55 -9.04
CA GLU A 198 -15.73 2.92 -8.85
C GLU A 198 -14.39 3.00 -9.60
N GLU A 199 -14.43 3.49 -10.85
CA GLU A 199 -13.33 4.36 -11.31
C GLU A 199 -13.27 5.48 -10.28
N ALA A 200 -12.42 5.29 -9.25
CA ALA A 200 -12.21 6.26 -8.21
C ALA A 200 -12.03 7.61 -8.89
N GLN A 201 -13.00 8.51 -8.70
CA GLN A 201 -12.83 9.90 -9.08
C GLN A 201 -11.66 10.38 -8.25
N ASP A 202 -10.49 10.40 -8.89
CA ASP A 202 -9.28 10.96 -8.34
C ASP A 202 -9.65 12.37 -7.85
N PRO A 203 -9.58 12.65 -6.54
CA PRO A 203 -9.86 13.98 -6.03
C PRO A 203 -8.91 15.04 -6.62
N ASP A 204 -7.84 14.60 -7.31
CA ASP A 204 -6.89 15.42 -8.06
C ASP A 204 -7.16 15.42 -9.59
N ALA A 205 -8.26 14.85 -10.08
CA ALA A 205 -8.61 14.87 -11.51
C ALA A 205 -8.81 16.28 -12.09
N ASP A 206 -9.04 17.27 -11.22
CA ASP A 206 -9.14 18.69 -11.59
C ASP A 206 -7.78 19.40 -11.67
N LEU A 207 -6.69 18.79 -11.17
CA LEU A 207 -5.34 19.34 -11.26
C LEU A 207 -4.73 18.97 -12.61
N THR A 208 -4.51 19.98 -13.44
CA THR A 208 -3.83 19.78 -14.72
C THR A 208 -2.32 19.80 -14.52
N CYS A 209 -1.57 19.17 -15.44
CA CYS A 209 -0.10 19.26 -15.46
C CYS A 209 0.41 20.72 -15.42
N CYS A 210 -0.34 21.65 -16.00
CA CYS A 210 -0.04 23.09 -15.92
C CYS A 210 -0.11 23.64 -14.49
N ASP A 211 -1.09 23.19 -13.69
CA ASP A 211 -1.26 23.62 -12.30
C ASP A 211 -0.12 23.11 -11.42
N ASP A 212 0.35 21.88 -11.67
CA ASP A 212 1.49 21.29 -10.98
C ASP A 212 2.80 22.01 -11.29
N ILE A 213 3.00 22.43 -12.54
CA ILE A 213 4.15 23.25 -12.95
C ILE A 213 4.09 24.61 -12.22
N GLU A 214 2.94 25.29 -12.22
CA GLU A 214 2.77 26.58 -11.54
C GLU A 214 3.04 26.46 -10.03
N LEU A 215 2.53 25.41 -9.39
CA LEU A 215 2.72 25.17 -7.96
C LEU A 215 4.20 24.94 -7.64
N THR A 216 4.89 24.17 -8.47
CA THR A 216 6.31 23.84 -8.30
C THR A 216 7.19 25.09 -8.47
N GLU A 217 6.92 25.93 -9.47
CA GLU A 217 7.60 27.22 -9.66
C GLU A 217 7.38 28.17 -8.48
N ARG A 218 6.16 28.24 -7.95
CA ARG A 218 5.84 29.03 -6.76
C ARG A 218 6.61 28.55 -5.53
N LEU A 219 6.71 27.24 -5.35
CA LEU A 219 7.43 26.64 -4.24
C LEU A 219 8.94 26.92 -4.36
N GLU A 220 9.51 26.84 -5.56
CA GLU A 220 10.91 27.20 -5.82
C GLU A 220 11.18 28.66 -5.44
N HIS A 221 10.33 29.57 -5.91
CA HIS A 221 10.47 30.99 -5.63
C HIS A 221 10.35 31.30 -4.12
N LEU A 222 9.42 30.66 -3.41
CA LEU A 222 9.30 30.79 -1.96
C LEU A 222 10.54 30.26 -1.24
N THR A 223 11.08 29.13 -1.68
CA THR A 223 12.27 28.52 -1.09
C THR A 223 13.48 29.45 -1.21
N LEU A 224 13.69 30.04 -2.38
CA LEU A 224 14.74 31.03 -2.64
C LEU A 224 14.54 32.33 -1.85
N ARG A 225 13.28 32.78 -1.68
CA ARG A 225 12.96 34.03 -0.97
C ARG A 225 13.23 33.95 0.53
N TRP A 226 12.90 32.84 1.18
CA TRP A 226 12.91 32.76 2.64
C TRP A 226 14.23 32.23 3.22
N LYS A 227 14.96 31.36 2.51
CA LYS A 227 16.25 30.80 3.00
C LYS A 227 17.23 30.48 1.85
N PRO A 228 17.77 31.48 1.12
CA PRO A 228 18.63 31.22 -0.04
C PRO A 228 19.94 30.48 0.28
N ASN A 229 20.45 30.59 1.51
CA ASN A 229 21.75 30.03 1.90
C ASN A 229 21.66 28.79 2.81
N ALA A 230 20.47 28.22 3.01
CA ALA A 230 20.37 26.99 3.79
C ALA A 230 20.84 25.79 2.93
N PRO A 231 21.63 24.85 3.48
CA PRO A 231 22.12 23.69 2.73
C PRO A 231 21.00 22.86 2.09
N LEU A 232 19.81 22.84 2.72
CA LEU A 232 18.62 22.14 2.23
C LEU A 232 17.90 22.88 1.09
N THR A 233 18.06 24.19 0.98
CA THR A 233 17.41 25.01 -0.06
C THR A 233 17.93 24.66 -1.44
N LEU A 234 19.25 24.52 -1.59
CA LEU A 234 19.88 24.14 -2.86
C LEU A 234 19.42 22.76 -3.33
N GLY A 235 19.37 21.78 -2.43
CA GLY A 235 18.88 20.43 -2.75
C GLY A 235 17.41 20.44 -3.16
N LEU A 236 16.57 21.16 -2.41
CA LEU A 236 15.15 21.28 -2.73
C LEU A 236 14.92 21.98 -4.08
N THR A 237 15.63 23.07 -4.38
CA THR A 237 15.50 23.77 -5.67
C THR A 237 15.92 22.89 -6.84
N CYS A 238 16.99 22.10 -6.70
CA CYS A 238 17.39 21.15 -7.75
C CYS A 238 16.30 20.09 -7.98
N HIS A 239 15.72 19.52 -6.93
CA HIS A 239 14.66 18.53 -7.07
C HIS A 239 13.38 19.11 -7.68
N LEU A 240 13.00 20.35 -7.34
CA LEU A 240 11.85 21.02 -7.95
C LEU A 240 12.08 21.29 -9.45
N GLN A 241 13.29 21.69 -9.83
CA GLN A 241 13.66 21.88 -11.24
C GLN A 241 13.65 20.56 -12.02
N ASP A 242 14.19 19.48 -11.46
CA ASP A 242 14.17 18.15 -12.07
C ASP A 242 12.74 17.63 -12.26
N PHE A 243 11.88 17.87 -11.27
CA PHE A 243 10.47 17.50 -11.32
C PHE A 243 9.71 18.30 -12.40
N CYS A 244 9.86 19.63 -12.43
CA CYS A 244 9.31 20.47 -13.51
C CYS A 244 9.78 20.02 -14.89
N GLY A 245 11.07 19.69 -15.04
CA GLY A 245 11.62 19.19 -16.30
C GLY A 245 10.98 17.87 -16.75
N SER A 246 10.65 17.00 -15.80
CA SER A 246 9.97 15.73 -16.07
C SER A 246 8.51 15.94 -16.50
N LEU A 247 7.78 16.83 -15.84
CA LEU A 247 6.40 17.19 -16.21
C LEU A 247 6.31 17.82 -17.61
N CYS A 248 7.19 18.79 -17.91
CA CYS A 248 7.28 19.40 -19.23
C CYS A 248 7.62 18.39 -20.33
N TRP A 249 8.47 17.40 -20.00
CA TRP A 249 8.81 16.33 -20.93
C TRP A 249 7.62 15.43 -21.21
N GLU A 250 6.87 15.05 -20.18
CA GLU A 250 5.66 14.23 -20.28
C GLU A 250 4.56 14.94 -21.08
N GLU A 251 4.32 16.22 -20.82
CA GLU A 251 3.41 17.05 -21.60
C GLU A 251 3.82 17.09 -23.09
N SER A 252 5.12 17.23 -23.36
CA SER A 252 5.66 17.23 -24.73
C SER A 252 5.51 15.88 -25.43
N LEU A 253 5.54 14.76 -24.70
CA LEU A 253 5.27 13.43 -25.25
C LEU A 253 3.78 13.24 -25.54
N ASN A 254 2.91 13.65 -24.62
CA ASN A 254 1.46 13.56 -24.75
C ASN A 254 0.94 14.46 -25.89
N ALA A 255 1.52 15.65 -26.08
CA ALA A 255 1.25 16.52 -27.23
C ALA A 255 1.64 15.88 -28.57
N LYS A 256 2.73 15.11 -28.62
CA LYS A 256 3.14 14.40 -29.84
C LYS A 256 2.22 13.22 -30.16
N GLN A 257 1.74 12.50 -29.14
CA GLN A 257 0.82 11.37 -29.30
C GLN A 257 -0.53 11.82 -29.87
N THR A 258 -1.12 12.90 -29.31
CA THR A 258 -2.39 13.47 -29.80
C THR A 258 -2.31 14.02 -31.24
N THR A 259 -1.11 14.41 -31.69
CA THR A 259 -0.90 14.88 -33.07
C THR A 259 -0.80 13.72 -34.08
N ILE A 260 -0.39 12.52 -33.64
CA ILE A 260 -0.28 11.32 -34.48
C ILE A 260 -1.64 10.61 -34.61
N ASP A 261 -2.46 10.65 -33.56
CA ASP A 261 -3.79 10.02 -33.53
C ASP A 261 -4.92 10.88 -34.12
N MET A 262 -4.61 12.03 -34.73
CA MET A 262 -5.52 12.77 -35.58
C MET A 262 -5.47 12.22 -37.02
N PRO A 263 -6.42 11.36 -37.47
CA PRO A 263 -6.47 10.96 -38.87
C PRO A 263 -6.69 12.22 -39.71
N THR A 264 -5.80 12.43 -40.68
CA THR A 264 -5.85 13.47 -41.71
C THR A 264 -7.19 13.45 -42.46
N LYS A 265 -8.25 14.04 -41.89
CA LYS A 265 -9.49 14.42 -42.56
C LYS A 265 -9.39 15.89 -42.98
N GLN A 266 -8.37 16.23 -43.77
CA GLN A 266 -8.29 17.56 -44.40
C GLN A 266 -7.88 17.54 -45.89
N CYS A 267 -7.99 16.39 -46.58
CA CYS A 267 -7.83 16.34 -48.04
C CYS A 267 -9.13 16.10 -48.84
N ALA A 268 -10.31 16.06 -48.23
CA ALA A 268 -11.55 15.76 -48.96
C ALA A 268 -12.40 16.98 -49.36
N VAL A 269 -12.22 18.16 -48.74
CA VAL A 269 -13.11 19.32 -49.02
C VAL A 269 -12.65 20.14 -50.25
N HIS A 270 -11.39 20.04 -50.66
CA HIS A 270 -10.89 20.83 -51.80
C HIS A 270 -11.12 20.22 -53.19
N LYS A 271 -11.64 18.99 -53.30
CA LYS A 271 -11.93 18.35 -54.60
C LYS A 271 -13.38 18.53 -55.08
N THR A 272 -14.31 18.94 -54.22
CA THR A 272 -15.72 19.14 -54.64
C THR A 272 -15.97 20.52 -55.23
N GLN A 273 -15.15 21.53 -54.90
CA GLN A 273 -15.30 22.89 -55.44
C GLN A 273 -14.66 23.10 -56.82
N ILE A 274 -13.75 22.20 -57.26
CA ILE A 274 -13.15 22.28 -58.60
C ILE A 274 -14.06 21.64 -59.67
N ASN A 275 -14.88 20.65 -59.31
CA ASN A 275 -15.80 20.03 -60.28
C ASN A 275 -17.07 20.85 -60.55
N GLN A 276 -17.54 21.68 -59.61
CA GLN A 276 -18.69 22.58 -59.87
C GLN A 276 -18.35 23.78 -60.76
N SER A 277 -17.07 24.15 -60.90
CA SER A 277 -16.66 25.23 -61.81
C SER A 277 -16.48 24.77 -63.27
N ASN A 278 -16.36 23.46 -63.51
CA ASN A 278 -16.23 22.91 -64.88
C ASN A 278 -17.57 22.56 -65.52
N GLU A 279 -18.61 22.21 -64.74
CA GLU A 279 -19.96 21.98 -65.30
C GLU A 279 -20.67 23.28 -65.73
N VAL A 280 -20.34 24.44 -65.13
CA VAL A 280 -20.94 25.72 -65.54
C VAL A 280 -20.34 26.27 -66.85
N ARG A 281 -19.16 25.79 -67.28
CA ARG A 281 -18.51 26.24 -68.53
C ARG A 281 -18.88 25.44 -69.79
N GLN A 282 -19.56 24.29 -69.66
CA GLN A 282 -20.03 23.53 -70.84
C GLN A 282 -21.50 23.80 -71.21
N ALA A 283 -22.25 24.57 -70.41
CA ALA A 283 -23.65 24.90 -70.70
C ALA A 283 -23.86 26.23 -71.46
N THR A 284 -22.79 26.91 -71.92
CA THR A 284 -22.89 28.20 -72.64
C THR A 284 -22.26 28.20 -74.04
N SER A 285 -22.06 27.02 -74.64
CA SER A 285 -21.66 26.91 -76.04
C SER A 285 -22.54 25.92 -76.79
N GLN A 286 -23.80 26.32 -77.02
CA GLN A 286 -24.65 25.92 -78.14
C GLN A 286 -25.56 27.10 -78.51
#